data_AF-A0A2Z2MEE3-F1
#
_entry.id   AF-A0A2Z2MEE3-F1
#
_cell.length_a   1.000
_cell.length_b   1.000
_cell.length_c   1.000
_cell.angle_alpha   90.00
_cell.angle_beta   90.00
_cell.angle_gamma   90.00
#
_symmetry.space_group_name_H-M   'P 1'
#
loop_
_entity.id
_entity.type
_entity.pdbx_description
1 polymer ?
#
loop_
_entity_poly.entity_id
_entity_poly.type
_entity_poly.pdbx_seq_one_letter_code
_entity_poly.pdbx_strand_id
1 'polypeptide(L)'
;MECVIMGIPDFILAVFAIVGFLSRRNPIMYRSPWALGVGALLLITSLLEVGGVDYSWISLLEFTIILMAGIQIERFVSTNTGKKAMYWLFGLITLLVLLTVAVTGSSLYFEAGLLIILGTAAMRFSSMEMIFGTEIRFPLLTAGVMAFVSALSLFLGFRMLSAFLYTGTLVLLILTIVENVMSVKGESS
;
A
#
# COMPACT_ATOMS: atom_id res chain seq x y z
N MET A 1 7.85 -4.39 -24.99
CA MET A 1 8.82 -3.99 -23.95
C MET A 1 8.01 -3.31 -22.85
N GLU A 2 7.48 -4.08 -21.89
CA GLU A 2 6.50 -3.56 -20.90
C GLU A 2 6.92 -3.81 -19.43
N CYS A 3 8.03 -4.50 -19.15
CA CYS A 3 8.39 -4.96 -17.80
C CYS A 3 9.54 -4.20 -17.12
N VAL A 4 9.48 -2.87 -17.01
CA VAL A 4 10.47 -2.14 -16.18
C VAL A 4 9.81 -1.22 -15.15
N ILE A 5 8.58 -0.75 -15.40
CA ILE A 5 7.90 0.20 -14.51
C ILE A 5 7.11 -0.51 -13.40
N MET A 6 6.68 -1.77 -13.58
CA MET A 6 5.85 -2.49 -12.59
C MET A 6 6.63 -2.96 -11.34
N GLY A 7 7.87 -3.44 -11.49
CA GLY A 7 8.67 -3.91 -10.33
C GLY A 7 9.32 -2.81 -9.47
N ILE A 8 9.35 -1.56 -9.95
CA ILE A 8 9.92 -0.42 -9.22
C ILE A 8 9.06 -0.08 -7.97
N PRO A 9 7.74 0.09 -8.08
CA PRO A 9 6.79 0.15 -6.96
C PRO A 9 7.07 -0.84 -5.81
N ASP A 10 7.15 -2.12 -6.14
CA ASP A 10 7.34 -3.21 -5.19
C ASP A 10 8.69 -3.15 -4.50
N PHE A 11 9.75 -2.91 -5.27
CA PHE A 11 11.10 -2.75 -4.72
C PHE A 11 11.17 -1.58 -3.74
N ILE A 12 10.56 -0.43 -4.06
CA ILE A 12 10.58 0.74 -3.19
C ILE A 12 9.79 0.45 -1.90
N LEU A 13 8.61 -0.17 -2.00
CA LEU A 13 7.83 -0.58 -0.82
C LEU A 13 8.58 -1.60 0.04
N ALA A 14 9.32 -2.51 -0.58
CA ALA A 14 10.11 -3.52 0.10
C ALA A 14 11.24 -2.89 0.92
N VAL A 15 12.02 -2.01 0.30
CA VAL A 15 13.08 -1.24 0.95
C VAL A 15 12.49 -0.41 2.09
N PHE A 16 11.35 0.23 1.85
CA PHE A 16 10.67 1.03 2.86
C PHE A 16 10.24 0.21 4.09
N ALA A 17 9.69 -0.99 3.89
CA ALA A 17 9.31 -1.89 4.98
C ALA A 17 10.52 -2.38 5.81
N ILE A 18 11.63 -2.71 5.13
CA ILE A 18 12.89 -3.15 5.78
C ILE A 18 13.53 -2.00 6.58
N VAL A 19 13.58 -0.80 6.00
CA VAL A 19 14.09 0.40 6.71
C VAL A 19 13.17 0.76 7.89
N GLY A 20 11.85 0.64 7.70
CA GLY A 20 10.85 0.83 8.74
C GLY A 20 11.01 -0.14 9.92
N PHE A 21 11.42 -1.39 9.66
CA PHE A 21 11.71 -2.36 10.72
C PHE A 21 12.88 -1.95 11.63
N LEU A 22 13.94 -1.40 11.03
CA LEU A 22 15.15 -0.98 11.74
C LEU A 22 14.95 0.35 12.47
N SER A 23 14.03 1.19 12.02
CA SER A 23 13.86 2.55 12.52
C SER A 23 12.96 2.62 13.75
N ARG A 24 13.53 3.01 14.91
CA ARG A 24 12.79 3.33 16.16
C ARG A 24 11.69 4.37 16.00
N ARG A 25 11.75 5.15 14.92
CA ARG A 25 10.85 6.29 14.66
C ARG A 25 9.56 5.91 13.95
N ASN A 26 9.45 4.68 13.44
CA ASN A 26 8.20 4.19 12.86
C ASN A 26 7.53 3.23 13.86
N PRO A 27 6.57 3.69 14.69
CA PRO A 27 5.95 2.85 15.72
C PRO A 27 5.14 1.67 15.15
N ILE A 28 4.80 1.71 13.85
CA ILE A 28 4.06 0.65 13.16
C ILE A 28 4.99 -0.49 12.75
N MET A 29 6.19 -0.16 12.28
CA MET A 29 7.11 -1.12 11.66
C MET A 29 8.28 -1.50 12.57
N TYR A 30 8.65 -0.67 13.55
CA TYR A 30 9.83 -0.87 14.37
C TYR A 30 9.81 -2.20 15.11
N ARG A 31 10.83 -3.04 14.85
CA ARG A 31 10.97 -4.41 15.41
C ARG A 31 9.74 -5.31 15.21
N SER A 32 8.82 -4.94 14.32
CA SER A 32 7.67 -5.78 14.01
C SER A 32 8.12 -6.91 13.05
N PRO A 33 8.08 -8.19 13.45
CA PRO A 33 8.48 -9.29 12.57
C PRO A 33 7.66 -9.32 11.26
N TRP A 34 6.48 -8.71 11.28
CA TRP A 34 5.64 -8.54 10.10
C TRP A 34 6.23 -7.58 9.06
N ALA A 35 6.87 -6.47 9.46
CA ALA A 35 7.46 -5.52 8.51
C ALA A 35 8.62 -6.13 7.72
N LEU A 36 9.44 -6.97 8.37
CA LEU A 36 10.46 -7.77 7.69
C LEU A 36 9.83 -8.79 6.73
N GLY A 37 8.76 -9.47 7.15
CA GLY A 37 8.07 -10.44 6.31
C GLY A 37 7.50 -9.81 5.04
N VAL A 38 6.83 -8.66 5.16
CA VAL A 38 6.31 -7.90 4.01
C VAL A 38 7.42 -7.40 3.11
N GLY A 39 8.49 -6.82 3.69
CA GLY A 39 9.63 -6.36 2.90
C GLY A 39 10.34 -7.49 2.15
N ALA A 40 10.55 -8.65 2.79
CA ALA A 40 11.13 -9.80 2.14
C ALA A 40 10.23 -10.36 1.03
N LEU A 41 8.91 -10.44 1.27
CA LEU A 41 7.95 -10.92 0.27
C LEU A 41 7.88 -10.01 -0.95
N LEU A 42 7.91 -8.68 -0.76
CA LEU A 42 7.95 -7.71 -1.88
C LEU A 42 9.28 -7.74 -2.65
N LEU A 43 10.40 -8.00 -1.97
CA LEU A 43 11.66 -8.25 -2.68
C LEU A 43 11.57 -9.54 -3.51
N ILE A 44 10.93 -10.58 -2.97
CA ILE A 44 10.72 -11.83 -3.69
C ILE A 44 9.79 -11.61 -4.89
N THR A 45 8.67 -10.86 -4.77
CA THR A 45 7.80 -10.57 -5.92
C THR A 45 8.55 -9.82 -7.01
N SER A 46 9.29 -8.79 -6.66
CA SER A 46 10.12 -8.02 -7.60
C SER A 46 11.16 -8.92 -8.31
N LEU A 47 11.80 -9.84 -7.59
CA LEU A 47 12.74 -10.80 -8.18
C LEU A 47 12.05 -11.85 -9.08
N LEU A 48 10.86 -12.33 -8.71
CA LEU A 48 10.09 -13.29 -9.51
C LEU A 48 9.56 -12.65 -10.80
N GLU A 49 9.20 -11.36 -10.75
CA GLU A 49 8.79 -10.58 -11.90
C GLU A 49 9.94 -10.42 -12.90
N VAL A 50 11.14 -10.11 -12.41
CA VAL A 50 12.37 -10.08 -13.24
C VAL A 50 12.72 -11.47 -13.78
N GLY A 51 12.45 -12.52 -13.01
CA GLY A 51 12.67 -13.92 -13.37
C GLY A 51 11.68 -14.51 -14.37
N GLY A 52 10.64 -13.77 -14.77
CA GLY A 52 9.67 -14.18 -15.78
C GLY A 52 8.58 -15.14 -15.29
N VAL A 53 8.24 -15.13 -14.00
CA VAL A 53 7.14 -15.92 -13.43
C VAL A 53 5.79 -15.35 -13.88
N ASP A 54 4.78 -16.22 -14.00
CA ASP A 54 3.44 -15.86 -14.46
C ASP A 54 2.83 -14.70 -13.68
N TYR A 55 2.40 -13.68 -14.43
CA TYR A 55 1.82 -12.43 -13.94
C TYR A 55 0.66 -12.64 -12.95
N SER A 56 -0.15 -13.68 -13.15
CA SER A 56 -1.31 -13.97 -12.29
C SER A 56 -0.95 -14.34 -10.85
N TRP A 57 0.15 -15.08 -10.66
CA TRP A 57 0.61 -15.45 -9.32
C TRP A 57 1.22 -14.26 -8.59
N ILE A 58 1.91 -13.38 -9.33
CA ILE A 58 2.51 -12.16 -8.81
C ILE A 58 1.41 -11.19 -8.32
N SER A 59 0.39 -10.89 -9.15
CA SER A 59 -0.69 -9.99 -8.76
C SER A 59 -1.49 -10.48 -7.54
N LEU A 60 -1.68 -11.79 -7.40
CA LEU A 60 -2.32 -12.38 -6.22
C LEU A 60 -1.47 -12.19 -4.96
N LEU A 61 -0.15 -12.35 -5.09
CA LEU A 61 0.79 -12.22 -3.98
C LEU A 61 0.87 -10.76 -3.53
N GLU A 62 1.02 -9.82 -4.47
CA GLU A 62 0.97 -8.37 -4.21
C GLU A 62 -0.33 -7.96 -3.52
N PHE A 63 -1.48 -8.39 -4.06
CA PHE A 63 -2.79 -8.14 -3.45
C PHE A 63 -2.82 -8.61 -2.00
N THR A 64 -2.30 -9.81 -1.72
CA THR A 64 -2.25 -10.38 -0.37
C THR A 64 -1.33 -9.58 0.55
N ILE A 65 -0.17 -9.14 0.06
CA ILE A 65 0.75 -8.30 0.83
C ILE A 65 0.10 -6.97 1.20
N ILE A 66 -0.51 -6.27 0.24
CA ILE A 66 -1.13 -4.97 0.48
C ILE A 66 -2.37 -5.10 1.36
N LEU A 67 -3.15 -6.19 1.23
CA LEU A 67 -4.25 -6.51 2.15
C LEU A 67 -3.74 -6.64 3.58
N MET A 68 -2.67 -7.40 3.80
CA MET A 68 -2.05 -7.55 5.12
C MET A 68 -1.56 -6.19 5.66
N ALA A 69 -0.97 -5.34 4.80
CA ALA A 69 -0.55 -4.00 5.18
C ALA A 69 -1.72 -3.10 5.57
N GLY A 70 -2.80 -3.11 4.79
CA GLY A 70 -4.03 -2.39 5.09
C GLY A 70 -4.62 -2.79 6.44
N ILE A 71 -4.65 -4.10 6.75
CA ILE A 71 -5.15 -4.61 8.03
C ILE A 71 -4.30 -4.12 9.21
N GLN A 72 -2.98 -4.08 9.08
CA GLN A 72 -2.11 -3.60 10.16
C GLN A 72 -2.21 -2.09 10.36
N ILE A 73 -2.27 -1.33 9.26
CA ILE A 73 -2.54 0.12 9.30
C ILE A 73 -3.87 0.36 10.02
N GLU A 74 -4.92 -0.39 9.68
CA GLU A 74 -6.23 -0.25 10.29
C GLU A 74 -6.22 -0.60 11.79
N ARG A 75 -5.51 -1.66 12.18
CA ARG A 75 -5.30 -2.02 13.59
C ARG A 75 -4.60 -0.88 14.34
N PHE A 76 -3.57 -0.31 13.74
CA PHE A 76 -2.83 0.81 14.32
C PHE A 76 -3.71 2.06 14.45
N VAL A 77 -4.47 2.42 13.40
CA VAL A 77 -5.40 3.55 13.43
C VAL A 77 -6.46 3.36 14.51
N SER A 78 -7.08 2.19 14.58
CA SER A 78 -8.14 1.91 15.56
C SER A 78 -7.63 1.99 17.01
N THR A 79 -6.44 1.45 17.27
CA THR A 79 -5.82 1.47 18.61
C THR A 79 -5.52 2.89 19.08
N ASN A 80 -5.07 3.77 18.19
CA ASN A 80 -4.59 5.10 18.58
C ASN A 80 -5.62 6.23 18.44
N THR A 81 -6.65 6.08 17.59
CA THR A 81 -7.70 7.11 17.42
C THR A 81 -8.99 6.77 18.17
N GLY A 82 -9.11 5.55 18.72
CA GLY A 82 -10.35 5.05 19.31
C GLY A 82 -11.46 4.81 18.29
N LYS A 83 -11.21 5.02 16.99
CA LYS A 83 -12.19 4.74 15.92
C LYS A 83 -12.36 3.24 15.76
N LYS A 84 -13.59 2.81 15.47
CA LYS A 84 -13.90 1.40 15.18
C LYS A 84 -13.10 0.94 13.95
N ALA A 85 -12.43 -0.20 14.08
CA ALA A 85 -11.73 -0.84 12.97
C ALA A 85 -12.72 -1.30 11.89
N MET A 86 -12.39 -1.03 10.63
CA MET A 86 -13.19 -1.38 9.45
C MET A 86 -12.68 -2.65 8.76
N TYR A 87 -12.36 -3.69 9.53
CA TYR A 87 -11.94 -4.99 8.97
C TYR A 87 -12.96 -5.60 8.02
N TRP A 88 -14.25 -5.34 8.26
CA TRP A 88 -15.34 -5.76 7.39
C TRP A 88 -15.18 -5.24 5.95
N LEU A 89 -14.72 -4.00 5.79
CA LEU A 89 -14.56 -3.39 4.47
C LEU A 89 -13.42 -4.07 3.69
N PHE A 90 -12.30 -4.38 4.34
CA PHE A 90 -11.22 -5.17 3.74
C PHE A 90 -11.70 -6.58 3.35
N GLY A 91 -12.44 -7.26 4.23
CA GLY A 91 -13.01 -8.57 3.94
C GLY A 91 -13.99 -8.54 2.75
N LEU A 92 -14.80 -7.50 2.65
CA LEU A 92 -15.73 -7.29 1.54
C LEU A 92 -14.99 -7.04 0.22
N ILE A 93 -13.93 -6.22 0.22
CA ILE A 93 -13.09 -6.02 -0.96
C ILE A 93 -12.47 -7.35 -1.41
N THR A 94 -11.89 -8.12 -0.48
CA THR A 94 -11.30 -9.43 -0.78
C THR A 94 -12.32 -10.39 -1.38
N LEU A 95 -13.52 -10.47 -0.80
CA LEU A 95 -14.57 -11.33 -1.30
C LEU A 95 -14.99 -10.93 -2.73
N LEU A 96 -15.18 -9.64 -2.98
CA LEU A 96 -15.54 -9.14 -4.31
C LEU A 96 -14.46 -9.42 -5.35
N VAL A 97 -13.18 -9.20 -5.01
CA VAL A 97 -12.04 -9.48 -5.89
C VAL A 97 -11.96 -10.97 -6.23
N LEU A 98 -12.04 -11.85 -5.23
CA LEU A 98 -11.98 -13.29 -5.47
C LEU A 98 -13.15 -13.76 -6.34
N LEU A 99 -14.35 -13.24 -6.11
CA LEU A 99 -15.53 -13.59 -6.89
C LEU A 99 -15.41 -13.10 -8.34
N THR A 100 -14.97 -11.86 -8.56
CA THR A 100 -14.80 -11.32 -9.92
C THR A 100 -13.68 -12.04 -10.68
N VAL A 101 -12.56 -12.35 -10.03
CA VAL A 101 -11.50 -13.17 -10.63
C VAL A 101 -12.02 -14.57 -10.97
N ALA A 102 -12.77 -15.22 -10.07
CA ALA A 102 -13.31 -16.56 -10.34
C ALA A 102 -14.29 -16.58 -11.53
N VAL A 103 -15.05 -15.50 -11.75
CA VAL A 103 -16.01 -15.38 -12.85
C VAL A 103 -15.32 -14.99 -14.17
N THR A 104 -14.34 -14.09 -14.12
CA THR A 104 -13.75 -13.49 -15.33
C THR A 104 -12.42 -14.13 -15.76
N GLY A 105 -11.74 -14.83 -14.84
CA GLY A 105 -10.40 -15.37 -15.05
C GLY A 105 -9.29 -14.32 -15.20
N SER A 106 -9.57 -13.04 -15.00
CA SER A 106 -8.62 -11.95 -15.23
C SER A 106 -7.89 -11.54 -13.96
N SER A 107 -6.55 -11.54 -13.99
CA SER A 107 -5.71 -11.07 -12.87
C SER A 107 -5.81 -9.57 -12.61
N LEU A 108 -6.35 -8.81 -13.57
CA LEU A 108 -6.57 -7.36 -13.48
C LEU A 108 -7.40 -6.96 -12.25
N TYR A 109 -8.32 -7.82 -11.83
CA TYR A 109 -9.15 -7.56 -10.66
C TYR A 109 -8.37 -7.65 -9.34
N PHE A 110 -7.23 -8.36 -9.29
CA PHE A 110 -6.32 -8.31 -8.15
C PHE A 110 -5.65 -6.95 -8.04
N GLU A 111 -5.16 -6.39 -9.16
CA GLU A 111 -4.58 -5.03 -9.18
C GLU A 111 -5.60 -3.97 -8.76
N ALA A 112 -6.81 -4.04 -9.32
CA ALA A 112 -7.87 -3.11 -8.95
C ALA A 112 -8.24 -3.24 -7.46
N GLY A 113 -8.31 -4.46 -6.94
CA GLY A 113 -8.52 -4.73 -5.52
C GLY A 113 -7.42 -4.14 -4.64
N LEU A 114 -6.17 -4.32 -5.03
CA LEU A 114 -4.99 -3.80 -4.36
C LEU A 114 -5.05 -2.26 -4.27
N LEU A 115 -5.41 -1.59 -5.37
CA LEU A 115 -5.53 -0.13 -5.42
C LEU A 115 -6.65 0.39 -4.50
N ILE A 116 -7.78 -0.32 -4.44
CA ILE A 116 -8.89 0.02 -3.53
C ILE A 116 -8.46 -0.14 -2.07
N ILE A 117 -7.74 -1.22 -1.74
CA ILE A 117 -7.20 -1.45 -0.39
C ILE A 117 -6.20 -0.36 -0.02
N LEU A 118 -5.27 -0.04 -0.93
CA LEU A 118 -4.26 0.99 -0.73
C LEU A 118 -4.89 2.36 -0.51
N GLY A 119 -5.87 2.73 -1.35
CA GLY A 119 -6.59 3.99 -1.24
C GLY A 119 -7.36 4.12 0.08
N THR A 120 -8.03 3.04 0.47
CA THR A 120 -8.74 2.95 1.76
C THR A 120 -7.76 3.10 2.93
N ALA A 121 -6.65 2.37 2.90
CA ALA A 121 -5.64 2.43 3.96
C ALA A 121 -5.03 3.83 4.08
N ALA A 122 -4.73 4.49 2.95
CA ALA A 122 -4.20 5.86 2.92
C ALA A 122 -5.19 6.88 3.56
N MET A 123 -6.48 6.82 3.19
CA MET A 123 -7.51 7.67 3.80
C MET A 123 -7.71 7.39 5.29
N ARG A 124 -7.57 6.13 5.72
CA ARG A 124 -7.65 5.79 7.15
C ARG A 124 -6.46 6.33 7.91
N PHE A 125 -5.28 6.19 7.33
CA PHE A 125 -4.05 6.70 7.90
C PHE A 125 -4.04 8.22 8.00
N SER A 126 -4.68 8.93 7.06
CA SER A 126 -4.80 10.39 7.10
C SER A 126 -5.55 10.91 8.32
N SER A 127 -6.31 10.04 9.02
CA SER A 127 -7.07 10.41 10.20
C SER A 127 -6.25 10.39 11.51
N MET A 128 -4.95 10.10 11.41
CA MET A 128 -3.97 10.04 12.51
C MET A 128 -3.36 11.41 12.86
N GLU A 129 -4.10 12.49 12.62
CA GLU A 129 -3.65 13.87 12.84
C GLU A 129 -3.11 14.10 14.27
N MET A 130 -3.64 13.38 15.26
CA MET A 130 -3.19 13.47 16.66
C MET A 130 -1.76 12.93 16.90
N ILE A 131 -1.24 12.04 16.05
CA ILE A 131 0.05 11.38 16.27
C ILE A 131 1.16 11.98 15.40
N PHE A 132 0.83 12.34 14.16
CA PHE A 132 1.80 12.80 13.17
C PHE A 132 1.59 14.26 12.73
N GLY A 133 0.64 14.97 13.34
CA GLY A 133 0.30 16.35 12.98
C GLY A 133 -0.72 16.44 11.83
N THR A 134 -1.26 17.63 11.60
CA THR A 134 -2.25 17.88 10.55
C THR A 134 -1.63 17.93 9.15
N GLU A 135 -0.32 18.10 9.06
CA GLU A 135 0.45 18.23 7.82
C GLU A 135 0.39 16.95 6.96
N ILE A 136 0.22 15.79 7.58
CA ILE A 136 0.15 14.49 6.88
C ILE A 136 -1.18 14.24 6.18
N ARG A 137 -2.22 14.97 6.59
CA ARG A 137 -3.60 14.69 6.20
C ARG A 137 -3.81 14.85 4.70
N PHE A 138 -3.37 15.98 4.15
CA PHE A 138 -3.59 16.30 2.73
C PHE A 138 -2.80 15.40 1.78
N PRO A 139 -1.50 15.13 2.01
CA PRO A 139 -0.74 14.17 1.20
C PRO A 139 -1.37 12.77 1.19
N LEU A 140 -1.80 12.27 2.35
CA LEU A 140 -2.41 10.93 2.47
C LEU A 140 -3.81 10.85 1.83
N LEU A 141 -4.62 11.90 1.96
CA LEU A 141 -5.90 11.97 1.25
C LEU A 141 -5.69 12.02 -0.26
N THR A 142 -4.70 12.78 -0.72
CA THR A 142 -4.34 12.87 -2.14
C THR A 142 -3.89 11.51 -2.68
N ALA A 143 -3.00 10.84 -1.95
CA ALA A 143 -2.59 9.48 -2.28
C ALA A 143 -3.79 8.52 -2.33
N GLY A 144 -4.71 8.61 -1.36
CA GLY A 144 -5.93 7.82 -1.34
C GLY A 144 -6.80 8.03 -2.59
N VAL A 145 -7.05 9.28 -2.96
CA VAL A 145 -7.81 9.64 -4.17
C VAL A 145 -7.10 9.14 -5.44
N MET A 146 -5.77 9.32 -5.53
CA MET A 146 -5.00 8.83 -6.67
C MET A 146 -5.11 7.31 -6.83
N ALA A 147 -5.09 6.55 -5.72
CA ALA A 147 -5.30 5.10 -5.76
C ALA A 147 -6.71 4.73 -6.29
N PHE A 148 -7.76 5.43 -5.85
CA PHE A 148 -9.12 5.17 -6.36
C PHE A 148 -9.27 5.54 -7.84
N VAL A 149 -8.71 6.67 -8.26
CA VAL A 149 -8.73 7.08 -9.68
C VAL A 149 -7.89 6.11 -10.51
N SER A 150 -6.78 5.60 -9.98
CA SER A 150 -5.99 4.52 -10.59
C SER A 150 -6.85 3.27 -10.80
N ALA A 151 -7.55 2.78 -9.76
CA ALA A 151 -8.44 1.63 -9.87
C ALA A 151 -9.54 1.84 -10.92
N LEU A 152 -10.17 3.03 -10.93
CA LEU A 152 -11.19 3.39 -11.90
C LEU A 152 -10.63 3.42 -13.33
N SER A 153 -9.45 4.00 -13.53
CA SER A 153 -8.79 4.06 -14.83
C SER A 153 -8.44 2.66 -15.36
N LEU A 154 -8.12 1.73 -14.46
CA LEU A 154 -7.88 0.32 -14.76
C LEU A 154 -9.14 -0.36 -15.29
N PHE A 155 -10.30 -0.14 -14.66
CA PHE A 155 -11.59 -0.65 -15.12
C PHE A 155 -12.00 -0.08 -16.49
N LEU A 156 -11.64 1.17 -16.77
CA LEU A 156 -11.92 1.84 -18.05
C LEU A 156 -10.91 1.47 -19.16
N GLY A 157 -9.88 0.68 -18.85
CA GLY A 157 -8.86 0.23 -19.82
C GLY A 157 -7.69 1.20 -20.02
N PHE A 158 -7.58 2.28 -19.25
CA PHE A 158 -6.50 3.26 -19.35
C PHE A 158 -5.26 2.82 -18.54
N ARG A 159 -4.56 1.78 -19.01
CA ARG A 159 -3.42 1.15 -18.31
C ARG A 159 -2.28 2.11 -17.95
N MET A 160 -1.86 2.99 -18.88
CA MET A 160 -0.78 3.95 -18.62
C MET A 160 -1.15 4.97 -17.54
N LEU A 161 -2.39 5.48 -17.56
CA LEU A 161 -2.87 6.41 -16.54
C LEU A 161 -2.94 5.73 -15.17
N SER A 162 -3.42 4.48 -15.13
CA SER A 162 -3.46 3.68 -13.92
C SER A 162 -2.08 3.53 -13.29
N ALA A 163 -1.08 3.12 -14.09
CA ALA A 163 0.30 2.94 -13.62
C ALA A 163 0.92 4.25 -13.12
N PHE A 164 0.67 5.37 -13.81
CA PHE A 164 1.14 6.69 -13.38
C PHE A 164 0.54 7.09 -12.02
N LEU A 165 -0.78 6.94 -11.86
CA LEU A 165 -1.47 7.29 -10.63
C LEU A 165 -1.11 6.35 -9.46
N TYR A 166 -0.92 5.06 -9.73
CA TYR A 166 -0.45 4.10 -8.74
C TYR A 166 0.96 4.46 -8.23
N THR A 167 1.88 4.73 -9.16
CA THR A 167 3.24 5.14 -8.82
C THR A 167 3.23 6.45 -8.01
N GLY A 168 2.44 7.44 -8.44
CA GLY A 168 2.27 8.69 -7.70
C GLY A 168 1.70 8.49 -6.29
N THR A 169 0.74 7.58 -6.14
CA THR A 169 0.18 7.18 -4.84
C THR A 169 1.25 6.65 -3.90
N LEU A 170 2.09 5.74 -4.40
CA LEU A 170 3.18 5.15 -3.61
C LEU A 170 4.23 6.18 -3.23
N VAL A 171 4.67 7.01 -4.19
CA VAL A 171 5.65 8.06 -3.93
C VAL A 171 5.13 9.02 -2.87
N LEU A 172 3.87 9.45 -2.93
CA LEU A 172 3.27 10.31 -1.91
C LEU A 172 3.19 9.62 -0.55
N LEU A 173 2.78 8.35 -0.50
CA LEU A 173 2.74 7.57 0.75
C LEU A 173 4.13 7.47 1.37
N ILE A 174 5.12 7.10 0.58
CA ILE A 174 6.50 6.96 1.04
C ILE A 174 7.06 8.30 1.49
N LEU A 175 6.94 9.36 0.69
CA LEU A 175 7.42 10.69 1.04
C LEU A 175 6.75 11.19 2.32
N THR A 176 5.43 11.00 2.46
CA THR A 176 4.73 11.42 3.68
C THR A 176 5.26 10.66 4.89
N ILE A 177 5.42 9.34 4.81
CA ILE A 177 5.91 8.59 5.98
C ILE A 177 7.39 8.92 6.23
N VAL A 178 8.21 9.04 5.19
CA VAL A 178 9.63 9.42 5.29
C VAL A 178 9.79 10.80 5.93
N GLU A 179 9.06 11.80 5.46
CA GLU A 179 9.06 13.15 6.01
C GLU A 179 8.67 13.12 7.47
N ASN A 180 7.61 12.42 7.87
CA ASN A 180 7.19 12.37 9.26
C ASN A 180 8.11 11.54 10.16
N VAL A 181 8.74 10.49 9.63
CA VAL A 181 9.71 9.68 10.37
C VAL A 181 11.07 10.41 10.48
N MET A 182 11.42 11.27 9.51
CA MET A 182 12.69 12.02 9.51
C MET A 182 12.58 13.41 10.17
N SER A 183 11.44 14.09 10.03
CA SER A 183 11.13 15.46 10.52
C SER A 183 10.92 15.56 12.04
N VAL A 184 10.79 14.44 12.76
CA VAL A 184 10.87 14.42 14.25
C VAL A 184 12.26 14.91 14.77
N LYS A 185 13.17 15.35 13.89
CA LYS A 185 14.27 16.26 14.22
C LYS A 185 13.87 17.72 13.95
N GLY A 186 13.38 18.37 14.99
CA GLY A 186 13.22 19.84 15.04
C GLY A 186 13.22 20.43 16.45
N GLU A 187 12.82 19.67 17.48
CA GLU A 187 12.76 20.19 18.85
C GLU A 187 13.22 19.13 19.88
N SER A 188 14.52 18.86 19.95
CA SER A 188 15.15 18.38 21.18
C SER A 188 16.68 18.50 21.11
N SER A 189 17.18 19.71 21.34
CA SER A 189 18.39 20.03 22.13
C SER A 189 18.71 21.51 21.99
#